data_AF-A0A949I5J2-F1
#
_entry.id   AF-A0A949I5J2-F1
#
_cell.length_a   1.000
_cell.length_b   1.000
_cell.length_c   1.000
_cell.angle_alpha   90.00
_cell.angle_beta   90.00
_cell.angle_gamma   90.00
#
_symmetry.space_group_name_H-M   'P 1'
#
loop_
_entity.id
_entity.type
_entity.pdbx_description
1 polymer ?
#
loop_
_entity_poly.entity_id
_entity_poly.type
_entity_poly.pdbx_seq_one_letter_code
_entity_poly.pdbx_strand_id
1 'polypeptide(L)'
;MSNQVYANGMEVSCKAAQGKSICAFPDVCFTPPQTPATPPGVPIPYPNTGLASDTSDGSSSVQISGQEVMLKDKSCFKKSMGDEAGCAPKKGVVTSKNMGKVYFTAWSMNVKVEGENVVRMGDLTTHNHGSVPGNTGPWPYLDEVAVAPGGACHDGKGPMVHLKLVPKKPGCDKAADGSHRTPHHLIPGRCTKGMSGFNYDKAPCICVQGKNQHTGSHKACHRRFDKVERYHFEEKGGQFSYGEAKSAASDSAGGAMDPPRDLSPKEKACIAAQLEAYYTQKPPDGPGLNDNSPVKASGAAGKVNEDYEDYANFMKSAQTSAFG
;
A
#
# COMPACT_ATOMS: atom_id res chain seq x y z
N MET A 1 -6.45 -12.22 -7.08
CA MET A 1 -6.51 -11.17 -6.06
C MET A 1 -5.39 -11.45 -5.10
N SER A 2 -4.70 -10.41 -4.63
CA SER A 2 -3.92 -10.54 -3.40
C SER A 2 -4.85 -10.93 -2.26
N ASN A 3 -4.38 -11.84 -1.42
CA ASN A 3 -5.16 -12.38 -0.33
C ASN A 3 -5.14 -11.46 0.91
N GLN A 4 -4.37 -10.37 0.86
CA GLN A 4 -4.31 -9.32 1.88
C GLN A 4 -3.97 -9.84 3.30
N VAL A 5 -3.33 -11.00 3.40
CA VAL A 5 -2.83 -11.56 4.66
C VAL A 5 -1.32 -11.40 4.65
N TYR A 6 -0.80 -10.66 5.64
CA TYR A 6 0.60 -10.26 5.68
C TYR A 6 1.28 -10.71 6.97
N ALA A 7 2.56 -11.03 6.86
CA ALA A 7 3.44 -11.27 7.99
C ALA A 7 4.65 -10.35 7.85
N ASN A 8 5.00 -9.64 8.92
CA ASN A 8 6.01 -8.56 8.93
C ASN A 8 5.90 -7.60 7.72
N GLY A 9 4.67 -7.23 7.35
CA GLY A 9 4.41 -6.30 6.25
C GLY A 9 4.64 -6.87 4.84
N MET A 10 4.77 -8.19 4.67
CA MET A 10 4.96 -8.86 3.38
C MET A 10 3.89 -9.94 3.22
N GLU A 11 3.26 -10.03 2.04
CA GLU A 11 2.12 -10.93 1.82
C GLU A 11 2.54 -12.38 2.06
N VAL A 12 1.74 -13.12 2.81
CA VAL A 12 1.95 -14.55 3.09
C VAL A 12 1.59 -15.35 1.84
N SER A 13 2.51 -16.19 1.36
CA SER A 13 2.25 -17.04 0.21
C SER A 13 1.26 -18.15 0.58
N CYS A 14 0.24 -18.32 -0.24
CA CYS A 14 -0.69 -19.44 -0.21
C CYS A 14 -1.04 -19.85 -1.64
N LYS A 15 -1.70 -20.99 -1.79
CA LYS A 15 -2.06 -21.50 -3.12
C LYS A 15 -3.04 -20.62 -3.90
N ALA A 16 -3.86 -19.82 -3.21
CA ALA A 16 -4.74 -18.85 -3.87
C ALA A 16 -4.00 -17.57 -4.30
N ALA A 17 -2.77 -17.36 -3.84
CA ALA A 17 -1.99 -16.15 -4.13
C ALA A 17 -1.58 -16.07 -5.60
N GLN A 18 -1.35 -14.84 -6.06
CA GLN A 18 -0.86 -14.56 -7.41
C GLN A 18 0.65 -14.32 -7.47
N GLY A 19 1.35 -14.46 -6.33
CA GLY A 19 2.78 -14.32 -6.26
C GLY A 19 3.53 -15.36 -7.09
N LYS A 20 4.73 -14.98 -7.50
CA LYS A 20 5.55 -15.70 -8.46
C LYS A 20 7.02 -15.37 -8.27
N SER A 21 7.87 -16.37 -8.43
CA SER A 21 9.30 -16.17 -8.63
C SER A 21 9.56 -16.22 -10.14
N ILE A 22 9.81 -15.07 -10.75
CA ILE A 22 9.81 -14.91 -12.22
C ILE A 22 11.23 -14.90 -12.74
N CYS A 23 11.48 -15.67 -13.79
CA CYS A 23 12.74 -15.64 -14.55
C CYS A 23 13.97 -15.78 -13.66
N ALA A 24 13.96 -16.73 -12.72
CA ALA A 24 15.17 -17.15 -12.02
C ALA A 24 16.19 -17.60 -13.07
N PHE A 25 17.32 -16.88 -13.13
CA PHE A 25 18.31 -17.02 -14.20
C PHE A 25 19.73 -16.88 -13.64
N PRO A 26 20.70 -17.69 -14.11
CA PRO A 26 20.55 -18.75 -15.11
C PRO A 26 20.08 -20.10 -14.51
N ASP A 27 19.13 -20.75 -15.17
CA ASP A 27 18.82 -22.18 -14.98
C ASP A 27 19.50 -22.99 -16.08
N VAL A 28 20.72 -23.48 -15.84
CA VAL A 28 21.51 -24.14 -16.89
C VAL A 28 21.04 -25.58 -17.07
N CYS A 29 20.45 -25.85 -18.23
CA CYS A 29 19.98 -27.18 -18.63
C CYS A 29 20.63 -27.62 -19.94
N PHE A 30 20.84 -28.92 -20.08
CA PHE A 30 21.36 -29.52 -21.30
C PHE A 30 20.26 -29.65 -22.35
N THR A 31 20.51 -29.06 -23.51
CA THR A 31 19.59 -29.01 -24.65
C THR A 31 20.06 -29.96 -25.75
N PRO A 32 19.17 -30.76 -26.35
CA PRO A 32 19.55 -31.64 -27.45
C PRO A 32 20.17 -30.85 -28.62
N PRO A 33 21.33 -31.27 -29.17
CA PRO A 33 21.91 -30.60 -30.33
C PRO A 33 21.07 -30.87 -31.59
N GLN A 34 21.03 -29.91 -32.51
CA GLN A 34 20.30 -30.06 -33.79
C GLN A 34 21.06 -30.91 -34.84
N THR A 35 22.33 -31.20 -34.62
CA THR A 35 23.24 -31.96 -35.51
C THR A 35 24.08 -32.94 -34.67
N PRO A 36 24.66 -34.03 -35.23
CA PRO A 36 24.58 -35.38 -34.65
C PRO A 36 24.95 -35.51 -33.16
N ALA A 37 24.20 -36.36 -32.47
CA ALA A 37 24.12 -36.48 -31.03
C ALA A 37 25.51 -36.58 -30.35
N THR A 38 25.90 -35.51 -29.66
CA THR A 38 27.00 -35.56 -28.69
C THR A 38 26.37 -35.61 -27.29
N PRO A 39 26.43 -36.75 -26.57
CA PRO A 39 26.05 -36.79 -25.16
C PRO A 39 26.99 -35.87 -24.34
N PRO A 40 26.51 -35.08 -23.36
CA PRO A 40 25.17 -35.09 -22.75
C PRO A 40 24.17 -34.02 -23.27
N GLY A 41 24.50 -33.28 -24.34
CA GLY A 41 23.76 -32.11 -24.83
C GLY A 41 24.58 -30.81 -24.73
N VAL A 42 24.02 -29.69 -25.17
CA VAL A 42 24.66 -28.36 -25.04
C VAL A 42 24.10 -27.66 -23.79
N PRO A 43 24.93 -27.21 -22.83
CA PRO A 43 24.45 -26.48 -21.67
C PRO A 43 23.99 -25.07 -22.07
N ILE A 44 22.72 -24.77 -21.88
CA ILE A 44 22.10 -23.48 -22.22
C ILE A 44 21.42 -22.91 -20.96
N PRO A 45 21.63 -21.62 -20.64
CA PRO A 45 20.93 -20.98 -19.54
C PRO A 45 19.49 -20.64 -19.94
N TYR A 46 18.53 -21.09 -19.15
CA TYR A 46 17.10 -20.82 -19.32
C TYR A 46 16.56 -19.88 -18.23
N PRO A 47 15.52 -19.08 -18.51
CA PRO A 47 14.73 -18.46 -17.47
C PRO A 47 13.83 -19.52 -16.82
N ASN A 48 13.69 -19.49 -15.50
CA ASN A 48 12.84 -20.45 -14.80
C ASN A 48 11.85 -19.74 -13.86
N THR A 49 10.56 -20.06 -13.95
CA THR A 49 9.47 -19.39 -13.22
C THR A 49 8.69 -20.37 -12.34
N GLY A 50 8.37 -19.96 -11.11
CA GLY A 50 7.53 -20.70 -10.16
C GLY A 50 6.31 -19.87 -9.73
N LEU A 51 5.17 -20.52 -9.54
CA LEU A 51 3.87 -19.88 -9.26
C LEU A 51 3.28 -20.35 -7.93
N ALA A 52 2.73 -19.42 -7.15
CA ALA A 52 2.04 -19.77 -5.90
C ALA A 52 0.86 -20.72 -6.10
N SER A 53 0.17 -20.60 -7.25
CA SER A 53 -0.95 -21.48 -7.63
C SER A 53 -0.57 -22.97 -7.69
N ASP A 54 0.71 -23.28 -7.89
CA ASP A 54 1.23 -24.65 -7.91
C ASP A 54 1.67 -25.14 -6.53
N THR A 55 1.28 -24.48 -5.44
CA THR A 55 1.60 -24.91 -4.07
C THR A 55 1.13 -26.36 -3.79
N SER A 56 2.00 -27.09 -3.10
CA SER A 56 1.75 -28.40 -2.49
C SER A 56 2.28 -28.43 -1.07
N ASP A 57 1.73 -29.34 -0.27
CA ASP A 57 2.21 -29.67 1.07
C ASP A 57 2.19 -28.44 1.99
N GLY A 58 1.17 -27.60 1.81
CA GLY A 58 0.87 -26.45 2.65
C GLY A 58 0.29 -26.84 4.01
N SER A 59 -0.10 -25.81 4.75
CA SER A 59 -0.81 -25.93 6.02
C SER A 59 -2.12 -26.70 5.84
N SER A 60 -2.37 -27.61 6.78
CA SER A 60 -3.59 -28.43 6.83
C SER A 60 -4.74 -27.78 7.60
N SER A 61 -4.42 -26.88 8.55
CA SER A 61 -5.36 -26.30 9.51
C SER A 61 -5.65 -24.82 9.25
N VAL A 62 -4.64 -24.06 8.83
CA VAL A 62 -4.76 -22.64 8.50
C VAL A 62 -4.84 -22.47 7.00
N GLN A 63 -5.83 -21.72 6.55
CA GLN A 63 -6.08 -21.42 5.14
C GLN A 63 -6.17 -19.91 4.92
N ILE A 64 -5.70 -19.48 3.76
CA ILE A 64 -5.89 -18.12 3.25
C ILE A 64 -6.72 -18.26 1.96
N SER A 65 -7.84 -17.54 1.87
CA SER A 65 -8.80 -17.66 0.76
C SER A 65 -9.26 -19.11 0.50
N GLY A 66 -9.46 -19.88 1.58
CA GLY A 66 -9.89 -21.29 1.51
C GLY A 66 -8.82 -22.25 0.97
N GLN A 67 -7.55 -21.83 0.92
CA GLN A 67 -6.45 -22.62 0.38
C GLN A 67 -5.25 -22.68 1.32
N GLU A 68 -4.44 -23.73 1.15
CA GLU A 68 -3.29 -24.05 1.99
C GLU A 68 -2.23 -22.91 1.98
N VAL A 69 -1.76 -22.54 3.19
CA VAL A 69 -0.66 -21.59 3.40
C VAL A 69 0.67 -22.29 3.25
N MET A 70 1.67 -21.67 2.63
CA MET A 70 2.98 -22.27 2.50
C MET A 70 3.81 -22.20 3.78
N LEU A 71 4.46 -23.32 4.10
CA LEU A 71 5.26 -23.53 5.29
C LEU A 71 6.71 -23.81 4.91
N LYS A 72 7.63 -23.22 5.69
CA LYS A 72 9.06 -23.48 5.66
C LYS A 72 9.34 -24.99 5.66
N ASP A 73 10.31 -25.41 4.85
CA ASP A 73 10.88 -26.77 4.74
C ASP A 73 9.87 -27.91 4.47
N LYS A 74 8.59 -27.58 4.25
CA LYS A 74 7.51 -28.53 4.02
C LYS A 74 6.84 -28.29 2.67
N SER A 75 6.48 -27.04 2.38
CA SER A 75 5.73 -26.69 1.17
C SER A 75 6.64 -26.38 -0.02
N CYS A 76 6.11 -26.57 -1.23
CA CYS A 76 6.82 -26.25 -2.48
C CYS A 76 5.85 -25.84 -3.59
N PHE A 77 6.36 -25.21 -4.65
CA PHE A 77 5.65 -25.20 -5.93
C PHE A 77 5.96 -26.50 -6.65
N LYS A 78 4.92 -27.22 -7.10
CA LYS A 78 5.01 -28.57 -7.68
C LYS A 78 5.91 -28.66 -8.89
N LYS A 79 5.97 -27.59 -9.67
CA LYS A 79 6.73 -27.50 -10.92
C LYS A 79 7.18 -26.07 -11.15
N SER A 80 8.16 -25.93 -12.02
CA SER A 80 8.59 -24.67 -12.57
C SER A 80 8.50 -24.71 -14.10
N MET A 81 8.67 -23.57 -14.78
CA MET A 81 8.48 -23.44 -16.23
C MET A 81 9.48 -22.49 -16.89
N GLY A 82 9.75 -22.67 -18.18
CA GLY A 82 10.68 -21.87 -18.98
C GLY A 82 11.97 -22.60 -19.40
N ASP A 83 12.21 -23.80 -18.85
CA ASP A 83 13.38 -24.66 -19.08
C ASP A 83 13.02 -25.96 -19.84
N GLU A 84 11.84 -26.05 -20.44
CA GLU A 84 11.31 -27.26 -21.08
C GLU A 84 12.21 -27.75 -22.23
N ALA A 85 12.86 -26.83 -22.95
CA ALA A 85 13.78 -27.14 -24.03
C ALA A 85 15.09 -27.79 -23.55
N GLY A 86 15.43 -27.64 -22.26
CA GLY A 86 16.56 -28.29 -21.60
C GLY A 86 16.33 -29.78 -21.31
N CYS A 87 15.89 -30.54 -22.32
CA CYS A 87 15.36 -31.89 -22.17
C CYS A 87 16.33 -33.00 -22.60
N ALA A 88 17.62 -32.71 -22.81
CA ALA A 88 18.62 -33.76 -23.04
C ALA A 88 18.71 -34.70 -21.82
N PRO A 89 19.29 -35.91 -21.93
CA PRO A 89 19.26 -36.91 -20.85
C PRO A 89 19.73 -36.38 -19.48
N LYS A 90 20.72 -35.48 -19.47
CA LYS A 90 21.23 -34.86 -18.23
C LYS A 90 20.33 -33.74 -17.67
N LYS A 91 19.50 -33.06 -18.48
CA LYS A 91 18.63 -31.93 -18.07
C LYS A 91 19.39 -30.85 -17.30
N GLY A 92 18.92 -30.42 -16.13
CA GLY A 92 19.63 -29.48 -15.26
C GLY A 92 21.04 -29.95 -14.90
N VAL A 93 22.00 -29.03 -14.98
CA VAL A 93 23.42 -29.32 -14.70
C VAL A 93 23.65 -29.87 -13.29
N VAL A 94 22.91 -29.35 -12.30
CA VAL A 94 22.98 -29.75 -10.89
C VAL A 94 21.99 -30.87 -10.59
N THR A 95 20.70 -30.65 -10.87
CA THR A 95 19.61 -31.48 -10.34
C THR A 95 19.21 -32.64 -11.25
N SER A 96 19.68 -32.64 -12.49
CA SER A 96 19.22 -33.55 -13.55
C SER A 96 17.71 -33.58 -13.75
N LYS A 97 17.07 -32.43 -13.51
CA LYS A 97 15.66 -32.18 -13.77
C LYS A 97 15.49 -30.97 -14.69
N ASN A 98 14.34 -30.94 -15.35
CA ASN A 98 13.75 -29.75 -15.93
C ASN A 98 12.32 -29.66 -15.39
N MET A 99 11.76 -28.44 -15.30
CA MET A 99 10.45 -28.17 -14.69
C MET A 99 10.32 -28.71 -13.25
N GLY A 100 11.43 -28.82 -12.52
CA GLY A 100 11.47 -29.35 -11.16
C GLY A 100 10.71 -28.47 -10.15
N LYS A 101 10.68 -28.91 -8.89
CA LYS A 101 10.01 -28.15 -7.82
C LYS A 101 10.72 -26.83 -7.54
N VAL A 102 10.00 -25.89 -6.95
CA VAL A 102 10.57 -24.65 -6.39
C VAL A 102 10.40 -24.65 -4.88
N TYR A 103 11.49 -24.39 -4.17
CA TYR A 103 11.52 -24.33 -2.72
C TYR A 103 11.93 -22.95 -2.23
N PHE A 104 11.33 -22.52 -1.13
CA PHE A 104 11.77 -21.34 -0.40
C PHE A 104 13.01 -21.64 0.44
N THR A 105 13.89 -20.65 0.53
CA THR A 105 15.16 -20.66 1.26
C THR A 105 15.26 -19.51 2.26
N ALA A 106 14.22 -18.66 2.34
CA ALA A 106 13.99 -17.69 3.38
C ALA A 106 12.50 -17.69 3.78
N TRP A 107 12.18 -17.12 4.93
CA TRP A 107 10.85 -17.15 5.55
C TRP A 107 10.72 -16.04 6.61
N SER A 108 9.51 -15.86 7.16
CA SER A 108 9.28 -14.99 8.33
C SER A 108 10.13 -15.39 9.53
N MET A 109 10.72 -14.44 10.23
CA MET A 109 11.54 -14.72 11.42
C MET A 109 10.70 -15.15 12.64
N ASN A 110 9.42 -14.78 12.71
CA ASN A 110 8.61 -14.95 13.92
C ASN A 110 7.15 -15.33 13.68
N VAL A 111 6.60 -15.19 12.47
CA VAL A 111 5.24 -15.63 12.18
C VAL A 111 5.27 -17.09 11.78
N LYS A 112 4.51 -17.91 12.51
CA LYS A 112 4.47 -19.36 12.33
C LYS A 112 3.04 -19.86 12.19
N VAL A 113 2.87 -20.87 11.36
CA VAL A 113 1.64 -21.66 11.17
C VAL A 113 2.01 -23.12 11.33
N GLU A 114 1.27 -23.87 12.14
CA GLU A 114 1.57 -25.28 12.45
C GLU A 114 2.99 -25.51 13.00
N GLY A 115 3.54 -24.53 13.72
CA GLY A 115 4.90 -24.58 14.26
C GLY A 115 6.01 -24.17 13.27
N GLU A 116 5.68 -24.05 11.98
CA GLU A 116 6.61 -23.71 10.92
C GLU A 116 6.49 -22.24 10.48
N ASN A 117 7.62 -21.64 10.11
CA ASN A 117 7.63 -20.26 9.64
C ASN A 117 6.90 -20.11 8.30
N VAL A 118 6.11 -19.05 8.15
CA VAL A 118 5.42 -18.76 6.88
C VAL A 118 6.38 -18.11 5.89
N VAL A 119 6.23 -18.43 4.60
CA VAL A 119 6.96 -17.80 3.50
C VAL A 119 6.14 -16.67 2.88
N ARG A 120 6.81 -15.63 2.39
CA ARG A 120 6.20 -14.33 2.12
C ARG A 120 6.82 -13.65 0.90
N MET A 121 6.19 -12.57 0.44
CA MET A 121 6.79 -11.62 -0.49
C MET A 121 8.24 -11.29 -0.07
N GLY A 122 9.17 -11.33 -1.02
CA GLY A 122 10.58 -11.03 -0.83
C GLY A 122 11.42 -12.19 -0.31
N ASP A 123 10.79 -13.27 0.17
CA ASP A 123 11.54 -14.46 0.58
C ASP A 123 12.17 -15.15 -0.65
N LEU A 124 13.38 -15.69 -0.46
CA LEU A 124 14.18 -16.26 -1.54
C LEU A 124 13.71 -17.66 -1.88
N THR A 125 13.78 -18.02 -3.17
CA THR A 125 13.48 -19.34 -3.71
C THR A 125 14.64 -19.88 -4.51
N THR A 126 14.70 -21.19 -4.69
CA THR A 126 15.59 -21.86 -5.66
C THR A 126 14.77 -22.80 -6.52
N HIS A 127 15.11 -22.91 -7.80
CA HIS A 127 14.25 -23.51 -8.82
C HIS A 127 14.78 -24.85 -9.33
N ASN A 128 13.87 -25.56 -10.03
CA ASN A 128 14.16 -26.77 -10.79
C ASN A 128 14.81 -27.88 -9.94
N HIS A 129 14.24 -28.12 -8.76
CA HIS A 129 14.73 -29.12 -7.82
C HIS A 129 14.45 -30.55 -8.28
N GLY A 130 15.50 -31.37 -8.18
CA GLY A 130 15.47 -32.83 -8.11
C GLY A 130 16.29 -33.38 -6.93
N SER A 131 17.04 -32.50 -6.27
CA SER A 131 17.93 -32.69 -5.13
C SER A 131 18.19 -31.30 -4.52
N VAL A 132 18.78 -31.25 -3.32
CA VAL A 132 19.31 -30.00 -2.74
C VAL A 132 20.80 -29.92 -3.06
N PRO A 133 21.34 -28.79 -3.54
CA PRO A 133 20.65 -27.53 -3.89
C PRO A 133 19.88 -27.62 -5.22
N GLY A 134 19.02 -26.62 -5.47
CA GLY A 134 18.31 -26.46 -6.74
C GLY A 134 19.26 -26.15 -7.92
N ASN A 135 18.71 -26.09 -9.14
CA ASN A 135 19.50 -25.86 -10.35
C ASN A 135 19.81 -24.37 -10.60
N THR A 136 19.12 -23.46 -9.90
CA THR A 136 19.37 -22.01 -9.90
C THR A 136 19.94 -21.54 -8.56
N GLY A 137 20.59 -20.37 -8.59
CA GLY A 137 20.86 -19.60 -7.36
C GLY A 137 19.57 -19.07 -6.70
N PRO A 138 19.67 -18.50 -5.49
CA PRO A 138 18.55 -17.86 -4.81
C PRO A 138 17.93 -16.72 -5.63
N TRP A 139 16.61 -16.68 -5.69
CA TRP A 139 15.85 -15.69 -6.46
C TRP A 139 14.62 -15.20 -5.68
N PRO A 140 14.30 -13.89 -5.70
CA PRO A 140 13.19 -13.36 -4.92
C PRO A 140 11.84 -13.87 -5.41
N TYR A 141 11.01 -14.31 -4.47
CA TYR A 141 9.58 -14.47 -4.69
C TYR A 141 8.89 -13.10 -4.64
N LEU A 142 8.12 -12.78 -5.67
CA LEU A 142 7.40 -11.52 -5.79
C LEU A 142 5.91 -11.74 -5.56
N ASP A 143 5.37 -11.04 -4.58
CA ASP A 143 3.94 -10.88 -4.31
C ASP A 143 3.70 -9.45 -3.80
N GLU A 144 2.56 -9.16 -3.16
CA GLU A 144 2.35 -7.81 -2.64
C GLU A 144 3.15 -7.54 -1.35
N VAL A 145 3.67 -6.32 -1.23
CA VAL A 145 4.13 -5.76 0.05
C VAL A 145 2.97 -5.05 0.71
N ALA A 146 2.86 -5.15 2.03
CA ALA A 146 1.87 -4.39 2.78
C ALA A 146 2.21 -2.90 2.67
N VAL A 147 1.53 -2.19 1.78
CA VAL A 147 1.43 -0.72 1.86
C VAL A 147 0.28 -0.44 2.84
N ALA A 148 0.50 -0.76 4.12
CA ALA A 148 -0.53 -0.90 5.15
C ALA A 148 -1.65 -1.91 4.73
N PRO A 149 -1.77 -3.06 5.41
CA PRO A 149 -2.65 -4.14 4.98
C PRO A 149 -4.09 -3.67 4.89
N GLY A 150 -4.74 -3.81 3.71
CA GLY A 150 -6.18 -3.63 3.57
C GLY A 150 -6.77 -2.36 4.21
N GLY A 151 -5.97 -1.29 4.29
CA GLY A 151 -6.38 -0.05 4.94
C GLY A 151 -7.49 0.63 4.14
N ALA A 152 -8.09 1.67 4.72
CA ALA A 152 -9.14 2.44 4.05
C ALA A 152 -8.73 3.01 2.67
N CYS A 153 -7.43 2.99 2.33
CA CYS A 153 -6.83 3.43 1.08
C CYS A 153 -6.71 2.40 -0.06
N HIS A 154 -7.54 1.36 -0.07
CA HIS A 154 -7.66 0.45 -1.22
C HIS A 154 -9.09 0.41 -1.72
N ASP A 155 -9.35 0.74 -2.98
CA ASP A 155 -10.61 0.33 -3.64
C ASP A 155 -10.43 -1.03 -4.30
N GLY A 156 -11.49 -1.74 -4.66
CA GLY A 156 -11.38 -3.09 -5.26
C GLY A 156 -10.58 -3.15 -6.58
N LYS A 157 -9.99 -2.04 -7.03
CA LYS A 157 -9.11 -1.90 -8.19
C LYS A 157 -7.64 -1.70 -7.80
N GLY A 158 -7.33 -1.48 -6.52
CA GLY A 158 -5.96 -1.31 -6.02
C GLY A 158 -5.80 -0.18 -5.00
N PRO A 159 -4.56 0.21 -4.68
CA PRO A 159 -4.29 1.32 -3.78
C PRO A 159 -4.74 2.68 -4.38
N MET A 160 -5.35 3.52 -3.56
CA MET A 160 -5.76 4.90 -3.90
C MET A 160 -4.57 5.85 -3.92
N VAL A 161 -3.60 5.62 -4.81
CA VAL A 161 -2.35 6.39 -4.90
C VAL A 161 -2.57 7.89 -5.15
N HIS A 162 -3.69 8.27 -5.77
CA HIS A 162 -4.09 9.67 -6.00
C HIS A 162 -4.48 10.41 -4.71
N LEU A 163 -4.70 9.68 -3.61
CA LEU A 163 -5.04 10.22 -2.28
C LEU A 163 -3.90 10.12 -1.27
N LYS A 164 -2.70 9.75 -1.73
CA LYS A 164 -1.55 9.59 -0.85
C LYS A 164 -1.17 10.92 -0.18
N LEU A 165 -1.10 10.91 1.15
CA LEU A 165 -0.55 12.00 1.93
C LEU A 165 0.96 11.81 2.09
N VAL A 166 1.67 12.94 2.12
CA VAL A 166 3.13 13.04 2.30
C VAL A 166 3.44 14.03 3.40
N PRO A 167 4.57 13.92 4.13
CA PRO A 167 4.98 14.96 5.05
C PRO A 167 5.29 16.26 4.31
N LYS A 168 5.12 17.42 4.97
CA LYS A 168 5.44 18.74 4.41
C LYS A 168 6.90 18.84 3.95
N LYS A 169 7.82 18.14 4.61
CA LYS A 169 9.22 17.93 4.20
C LYS A 169 9.55 16.42 4.21
N PRO A 170 10.15 15.86 3.14
CA PRO A 170 10.70 16.55 1.96
C PRO A 170 9.64 17.18 1.04
N GLY A 171 8.36 16.84 1.21
CA GLY A 171 7.24 17.45 0.50
C GLY A 171 6.81 16.62 -0.70
N CYS A 172 6.25 17.29 -1.70
CA CYS A 172 5.72 16.66 -2.90
C CYS A 172 6.80 16.41 -3.94
N ASP A 173 6.79 15.21 -4.51
CA ASP A 173 7.52 14.95 -5.75
C ASP A 173 7.00 15.84 -6.88
N LYS A 174 7.81 16.08 -7.90
CA LYS A 174 7.34 16.73 -9.13
C LYS A 174 6.20 15.94 -9.74
N ALA A 175 5.24 16.62 -10.38
CA ALA A 175 4.22 15.94 -11.16
C ALA A 175 4.85 15.21 -12.35
N ALA A 176 4.14 14.24 -12.94
CA ALA A 176 4.63 13.47 -14.09
C ALA A 176 4.94 14.35 -15.31
N ASP A 177 4.18 15.45 -15.47
CA ASP A 177 4.39 16.47 -16.50
C ASP A 177 5.49 17.50 -16.15
N GLY A 178 6.17 17.31 -15.02
CA GLY A 178 7.21 18.22 -14.52
C GLY A 178 6.66 19.46 -13.80
N SER A 179 5.35 19.64 -13.70
CA SER A 179 4.75 20.79 -13.02
C SER A 179 5.03 20.77 -11.51
N HIS A 180 5.13 21.97 -10.93
CA HIS A 180 5.41 22.13 -9.50
C HIS A 180 4.16 21.82 -8.69
N ARG A 181 4.30 20.90 -7.73
CA ARG A 181 3.28 20.59 -6.73
C ARG A 181 3.68 21.17 -5.38
N THR A 182 2.73 21.82 -4.72
CA THR A 182 2.91 22.29 -3.35
C THR A 182 2.25 21.30 -2.38
N PRO A 183 2.92 20.96 -1.27
CA PRO A 183 2.28 20.22 -0.19
C PRO A 183 1.29 21.13 0.55
N HIS A 184 0.04 20.67 0.67
CA HIS A 184 -1.05 21.34 1.36
C HIS A 184 -1.49 20.55 2.60
N HIS A 185 -1.37 21.14 3.80
CA HIS A 185 -1.88 20.54 5.03
C HIS A 185 -3.41 20.51 5.03
N LEU A 186 -3.99 19.31 5.05
CA LEU A 186 -5.45 19.14 5.07
C LEU A 186 -6.08 19.57 6.39
N ILE A 187 -5.38 19.38 7.52
CA ILE A 187 -5.68 20.07 8.77
C ILE A 187 -4.67 21.22 8.90
N PRO A 188 -5.12 22.49 8.80
CA PRO A 188 -4.23 23.63 8.86
C PRO A 188 -3.43 23.66 10.17
N GLY A 189 -2.13 23.95 10.10
CA GLY A 189 -1.26 23.97 11.28
C GLY A 189 -1.66 24.95 12.39
N ARG A 190 -2.55 25.92 12.09
CA ARG A 190 -3.16 26.80 13.10
C ARG A 190 -4.07 26.04 14.06
N CYS A 191 -4.73 24.97 13.59
CA CYS A 191 -5.62 24.13 14.40
C CYS A 191 -4.85 23.41 15.51
N THR A 192 -3.57 23.10 15.28
CA THR A 192 -2.70 22.37 16.20
C THR A 192 -1.58 23.22 16.79
N LYS A 193 -1.63 24.54 16.61
CA LYS A 193 -0.58 25.46 17.07
C LYS A 193 -0.40 25.38 18.59
N GLY A 194 0.81 24.97 19.00
CA GLY A 194 1.20 24.87 20.41
C GLY A 194 0.89 23.52 21.08
N MET A 195 0.38 22.54 20.33
CA MET A 195 0.19 21.19 20.86
C MET A 195 1.53 20.47 21.01
N SER A 196 1.73 19.80 22.15
CA SER A 196 2.89 18.93 22.37
C SER A 196 2.93 17.83 21.31
N GLY A 197 4.12 17.50 20.79
CA GLY A 197 4.31 16.46 19.76
C GLY A 197 3.86 16.83 18.34
N PHE A 198 3.15 17.94 18.13
CA PHE A 198 2.85 18.40 16.77
C PHE A 198 4.09 18.95 16.07
N ASN A 199 4.44 18.38 14.93
CA ASN A 199 5.50 18.83 14.04
C ASN A 199 4.94 19.23 12.66
N TYR A 200 5.01 20.53 12.34
CA TYR A 200 4.48 21.07 11.08
C TYR A 200 5.14 20.47 9.83
N ASP A 201 6.44 20.16 9.88
CA ASP A 201 7.21 19.61 8.76
C ASP A 201 6.90 18.12 8.51
N LYS A 202 6.48 17.38 9.55
CA LYS A 202 6.08 15.97 9.45
C LYS A 202 4.58 15.77 9.24
N ALA A 203 3.76 16.77 9.55
CA ALA A 203 2.31 16.66 9.45
C ALA A 203 1.85 16.31 8.01
N PRO A 204 0.83 15.45 7.85
CA PRO A 204 0.36 14.99 6.54
C PRO A 204 -0.15 16.13 5.66
N CYS A 205 0.30 16.13 4.41
CA CYS A 205 -0.11 17.02 3.35
C CYS A 205 -0.58 16.22 2.14
N ILE A 206 -1.55 16.76 1.40
CA ILE A 206 -1.84 16.28 0.05
C ILE A 206 -1.09 17.14 -0.96
N CYS A 207 -0.70 16.56 -2.09
CA CYS A 207 -0.01 17.29 -3.14
C CYS A 207 -0.99 17.96 -4.09
N VAL A 208 -0.86 19.27 -4.24
CA VAL A 208 -1.76 20.10 -5.04
C VAL A 208 -0.97 20.95 -6.05
N GLN A 209 -1.61 21.25 -7.18
CA GLN A 209 -1.18 22.31 -8.09
C GLN A 209 -1.59 23.69 -7.57
N GLY A 210 -0.75 24.68 -7.85
CA GLY A 210 -0.90 26.06 -7.37
C GLY A 210 0.24 26.44 -6.41
N LYS A 211 0.64 27.71 -6.41
CA LYS A 211 1.75 28.21 -5.59
C LYS A 211 1.31 28.56 -4.16
N ASN A 212 0.03 28.85 -3.97
CA ASN A 212 -0.54 29.31 -2.71
C ASN A 212 -2.04 29.00 -2.63
N GLN A 213 -2.63 29.32 -1.48
CA GLN A 213 -4.04 29.08 -1.14
C GLN A 213 -5.06 29.75 -2.09
N HIS A 214 -4.64 30.64 -2.99
CA HIS A 214 -5.55 31.36 -3.90
C HIS A 214 -5.49 30.85 -5.35
N THR A 215 -4.75 29.77 -5.63
CA THR A 215 -4.56 29.25 -7.00
C THR A 215 -4.78 27.74 -7.10
N GLY A 216 -5.30 27.30 -8.25
CA GLY A 216 -5.41 25.88 -8.63
C GLY A 216 -6.14 25.00 -7.62
N SER A 217 -5.77 23.72 -7.59
CA SER A 217 -6.28 22.73 -6.63
C SER A 217 -5.96 23.07 -5.16
N HIS A 218 -4.92 23.88 -4.90
CA HIS A 218 -4.63 24.38 -3.56
C HIS A 218 -5.78 25.27 -3.05
N LYS A 219 -6.29 26.18 -3.88
CA LYS A 219 -7.50 26.98 -3.58
C LYS A 219 -8.72 26.09 -3.37
N ALA A 220 -8.89 25.07 -4.20
CA ALA A 220 -10.04 24.17 -4.11
C ALA A 220 -10.06 23.40 -2.78
N CYS A 221 -8.90 23.01 -2.24
CA CYS A 221 -8.82 22.40 -0.90
C CYS A 221 -9.21 23.39 0.19
N HIS A 222 -8.67 24.62 0.14
CA HIS A 222 -9.03 25.67 1.10
C HIS A 222 -10.53 25.99 1.11
N ARG A 223 -11.15 26.12 -0.07
CA ARG A 223 -12.60 26.38 -0.21
C ARG A 223 -13.44 25.39 0.61
N ARG A 224 -13.03 24.13 0.64
CA ARG A 224 -13.74 23.06 1.34
C ARG A 224 -13.52 23.10 2.85
N PHE A 225 -12.30 23.34 3.32
CA PHE A 225 -11.99 23.34 4.76
C PHE A 225 -12.33 24.66 5.46
N ASP A 226 -11.96 25.80 4.86
CA ASP A 226 -11.99 27.10 5.53
C ASP A 226 -13.43 27.55 5.85
N LYS A 227 -14.45 27.11 5.09
CA LYS A 227 -15.86 27.35 5.41
C LYS A 227 -16.33 26.58 6.64
N VAL A 228 -15.88 25.33 6.80
CA VAL A 228 -16.19 24.51 7.97
C VAL A 228 -15.54 25.13 9.20
N GLU A 229 -14.24 25.45 9.13
CA GLU A 229 -13.54 26.12 10.23
C GLU A 229 -14.19 27.46 10.63
N ARG A 230 -14.64 28.25 9.64
CA ARG A 230 -15.37 29.51 9.91
C ARG A 230 -16.69 29.26 10.63
N TYR A 231 -17.45 28.25 10.23
CA TYR A 231 -18.70 27.89 10.91
C TYR A 231 -18.45 27.51 12.37
N HIS A 232 -17.42 26.71 12.64
CA HIS A 232 -17.03 26.39 14.02
C HIS A 232 -16.59 27.62 14.82
N PHE A 233 -15.90 28.56 14.18
CA PHE A 233 -15.47 29.79 14.82
C PHE A 233 -16.65 30.73 15.14
N GLU A 234 -17.52 31.01 14.17
CA GLU A 234 -18.59 32.00 14.29
C GLU A 234 -19.83 31.45 14.99
N GLU A 235 -20.24 30.21 14.70
CA GLU A 235 -21.53 29.67 15.11
C GLU A 235 -21.41 28.70 16.30
N LYS A 236 -20.23 28.08 16.52
CA LYS A 236 -19.96 27.19 17.67
C LYS A 236 -19.04 27.80 18.73
N GLY A 237 -18.84 29.13 18.72
CA GLY A 237 -18.00 29.81 19.71
C GLY A 237 -16.53 29.34 19.72
N GLY A 238 -16.01 28.90 18.56
CA GLY A 238 -14.65 28.38 18.43
C GLY A 238 -14.47 26.91 18.81
N GLN A 239 -15.54 26.21 19.21
CA GLN A 239 -15.47 24.77 19.51
C GLN A 239 -15.26 23.98 18.22
N PHE A 240 -14.14 23.27 18.15
CA PHE A 240 -13.80 22.40 17.02
C PHE A 240 -13.02 21.19 17.53
N SER A 241 -13.51 19.98 17.29
CA SER A 241 -12.81 18.76 17.69
C SER A 241 -11.87 18.24 16.59
N TYR A 242 -10.91 17.39 16.96
CA TYR A 242 -10.08 16.69 15.99
C TYR A 242 -10.91 15.81 15.05
N GLY A 243 -11.98 15.17 15.54
CA GLY A 243 -12.89 14.39 14.69
C GLY A 243 -13.58 15.24 13.63
N GLU A 244 -14.06 16.43 14.01
CA GLU A 244 -14.67 17.39 13.08
C GLU A 244 -13.62 17.93 12.08
N ALA A 245 -12.41 18.27 12.54
CA ALA A 245 -11.32 18.70 11.67
C ALA A 245 -10.83 17.60 10.72
N LYS A 246 -10.76 16.35 11.17
CA LYS A 246 -10.43 15.18 10.36
C LYS A 246 -11.48 14.97 9.27
N SER A 247 -12.77 15.10 9.59
CA SER A 247 -13.86 15.01 8.62
C SER A 247 -13.77 16.12 7.56
N ALA A 248 -13.60 17.37 7.99
CA ALA A 248 -13.42 18.51 7.09
C ALA A 248 -12.17 18.36 6.20
N ALA A 249 -11.08 17.83 6.74
CA ALA A 249 -9.84 17.53 6.03
C ALA A 249 -10.01 16.43 4.98
N SER A 250 -10.72 15.35 5.31
CA SER A 250 -11.07 14.30 4.35
C SER A 250 -11.91 14.83 3.18
N ASP A 251 -12.84 15.74 3.45
CA ASP A 251 -13.63 16.39 2.39
C ASP A 251 -12.79 17.35 1.55
N SER A 252 -11.89 18.09 2.21
CA SER A 252 -10.99 19.05 1.58
C SER A 252 -10.06 18.42 0.55
N ALA A 253 -9.63 17.18 0.78
CA ALA A 253 -8.78 16.43 -0.16
C ALA A 253 -9.42 16.27 -1.56
N GLY A 254 -10.74 16.35 -1.69
CA GLY A 254 -11.43 16.40 -2.98
C GLY A 254 -11.03 17.59 -3.86
N GLY A 255 -10.55 18.67 -3.25
CA GLY A 255 -9.97 19.82 -3.94
C GLY A 255 -8.68 19.50 -4.71
N ALA A 256 -7.96 18.45 -4.31
CA ALA A 256 -6.73 17.99 -4.97
C ALA A 256 -6.99 17.12 -6.21
N MET A 257 -8.24 16.72 -6.44
CA MET A 257 -8.62 15.92 -7.60
C MET A 257 -8.61 16.79 -8.88
N ASP A 258 -8.48 16.12 -10.03
CA ASP A 258 -8.50 16.78 -11.34
C ASP A 258 -9.61 16.18 -12.23
N PRO A 259 -10.71 16.93 -12.51
CA PRO A 259 -11.05 18.20 -11.87
C PRO A 259 -11.42 18.03 -10.38
N PRO A 260 -11.41 19.10 -9.57
CA PRO A 260 -11.84 19.04 -8.17
C PRO A 260 -13.24 18.46 -8.03
N ARG A 261 -13.42 17.49 -7.13
CA ARG A 261 -14.69 16.77 -6.96
C ARG A 261 -14.88 16.31 -5.52
N ASP A 262 -16.09 15.87 -5.20
CA ASP A 262 -16.33 15.20 -3.93
C ASP A 262 -15.72 13.80 -3.94
N LEU A 263 -15.14 13.42 -2.81
CA LEU A 263 -14.61 12.09 -2.58
C LEU A 263 -15.72 11.15 -2.16
N SER A 264 -15.65 9.89 -2.62
CA SER A 264 -16.53 8.83 -2.14
C SER A 264 -16.29 8.55 -0.64
N PRO A 265 -17.24 7.92 0.08
CA PRO A 265 -17.04 7.57 1.49
C PRO A 265 -15.76 6.77 1.75
N LYS A 266 -15.40 5.87 0.81
CA LYS A 266 -14.20 5.06 0.90
C LYS A 266 -12.91 5.89 0.74
N GLU A 267 -12.92 6.83 -0.20
CA GLU A 267 -11.83 7.78 -0.39
C GLU A 267 -11.66 8.71 0.82
N LYS A 268 -12.76 9.18 1.42
CA LYS A 268 -12.71 9.97 2.66
C LYS A 268 -12.15 9.17 3.83
N ALA A 269 -12.52 7.89 3.94
CA ALA A 269 -11.97 6.97 4.94
C ALA A 269 -10.46 6.75 4.74
N CYS A 270 -9.99 6.66 3.49
CA CYS A 270 -8.56 6.61 3.18
C CYS A 270 -7.81 7.82 3.74
N ILE A 271 -8.31 9.03 3.46
CA ILE A 271 -7.68 10.27 3.96
C ILE A 271 -7.72 10.31 5.49
N ALA A 272 -8.85 9.94 6.10
CA ALA A 272 -8.99 9.92 7.56
C ALA A 272 -7.98 8.97 8.21
N ALA A 273 -7.82 7.76 7.68
CA ALA A 273 -6.85 6.79 8.20
C ALA A 273 -5.40 7.30 8.10
N GLN A 274 -5.04 7.98 7.01
CA GLN A 274 -3.72 8.59 6.86
C GLN A 274 -3.48 9.76 7.82
N LEU A 275 -4.52 10.56 8.12
CA LEU A 275 -4.44 11.61 9.13
C LEU A 275 -4.28 11.02 10.54
N GLU A 276 -5.08 10.00 10.88
CA GLU A 276 -5.02 9.32 12.19
C GLU A 276 -3.64 8.71 12.44
N ALA A 277 -3.03 8.14 11.40
CA ALA A 277 -1.69 7.57 11.47
C ALA A 277 -0.64 8.55 11.99
N TYR A 278 -0.86 9.87 11.89
CA TYR A 278 0.01 10.90 12.47
C TYR A 278 -0.59 11.52 13.73
N TYR A 279 -1.83 12.02 13.67
CA TYR A 279 -2.41 12.86 14.72
C TYR A 279 -2.71 12.08 16.02
N THR A 280 -2.88 10.75 15.95
CA THR A 280 -3.11 9.91 17.14
C THR A 280 -1.83 9.39 17.79
N GLN A 281 -0.68 9.52 17.13
CA GLN A 281 0.61 9.13 17.72
C GLN A 281 0.90 9.99 18.94
N LYS A 282 1.46 9.39 19.99
CA LYS A 282 1.83 10.12 21.21
C LYS A 282 3.08 10.97 20.97
N PRO A 283 3.30 12.04 21.75
CA PRO A 283 4.57 12.77 21.71
C PRO A 283 5.76 11.83 21.96
N PRO A 284 6.89 11.99 21.25
CA PRO A 284 7.22 13.12 20.37
C PRO A 284 6.78 12.95 18.90
N ASP A 285 6.19 11.81 18.54
CA ASP A 285 5.96 11.43 17.14
C ASP A 285 4.64 11.97 16.57
N GLY A 286 3.70 12.35 17.44
CA GLY A 286 2.52 13.12 17.10
C GLY A 286 1.84 13.78 18.31
N PRO A 287 0.72 14.48 18.10
CA PRO A 287 0.02 15.21 19.16
C PRO A 287 -0.88 14.39 20.09
N GLY A 288 -1.06 13.10 19.85
CA GLY A 288 -1.81 12.18 20.72
C GLY A 288 -3.32 12.47 20.77
N LEU A 289 -3.89 12.98 19.68
CA LEU A 289 -5.30 13.38 19.62
C LEU A 289 -6.22 12.16 19.48
N ASN A 290 -7.42 12.29 20.02
CA ASN A 290 -8.59 11.44 19.73
C ASN A 290 -9.71 12.32 19.15
N ASP A 291 -10.80 11.72 18.68
CA ASP A 291 -11.88 12.44 17.97
C ASP A 291 -12.53 13.57 18.78
N ASN A 292 -12.49 13.50 20.11
CA ASN A 292 -13.06 14.52 21.00
C ASN A 292 -12.03 15.58 21.44
N SER A 293 -10.76 15.42 21.05
CA SER A 293 -9.69 16.32 21.46
C SER A 293 -9.90 17.70 20.84
N PRO A 294 -9.82 18.79 21.63
CA PRO A 294 -10.06 20.13 21.09
C PRO A 294 -8.93 20.57 20.18
N VAL A 295 -9.28 21.15 19.03
CA VAL A 295 -8.38 21.84 18.12
C VAL A 295 -8.83 23.30 17.97
N LYS A 296 -7.94 24.18 17.49
CA LYS A 296 -8.28 25.59 17.31
C LYS A 296 -9.05 25.80 16.02
N ALA A 297 -10.20 26.45 16.08
CA ALA A 297 -10.80 27.11 14.93
C ALA A 297 -10.40 28.59 14.93
N SER A 298 -9.95 29.11 13.79
CA SER A 298 -9.69 30.54 13.63
C SER A 298 -10.13 31.05 12.26
N GLY A 299 -11.28 30.56 11.78
CA GLY A 299 -11.89 31.01 10.51
C GLY A 299 -12.23 32.50 10.54
N ALA A 300 -12.17 33.18 9.41
CA ALA A 300 -12.49 34.60 9.29
C ALA A 300 -13.03 34.93 7.88
N ALA A 301 -13.79 36.01 7.77
CA ALA A 301 -14.13 36.61 6.48
C ALA A 301 -12.83 37.03 5.74
N GLY A 302 -12.73 36.70 4.45
CA GLY A 302 -11.54 36.98 3.62
C GLY A 302 -10.57 35.80 3.45
N LYS A 303 -10.82 34.66 4.10
CA LYS A 303 -10.24 33.36 3.68
C LYS A 303 -10.93 32.85 2.42
N VAL A 304 -10.49 31.71 1.88
CA VAL A 304 -11.16 31.10 0.73
C VAL A 304 -12.41 30.38 1.21
N ASN A 305 -13.48 31.14 1.43
CA ASN A 305 -14.75 30.65 1.94
C ASN A 305 -15.91 31.44 1.32
N GLU A 306 -15.83 31.64 0.00
CA GLU A 306 -16.79 32.46 -0.75
C GLU A 306 -18.22 31.86 -0.71
N ASP A 307 -18.34 30.56 -0.44
CA ASP A 307 -19.57 29.78 -0.30
C ASP A 307 -19.99 29.58 1.19
N TYR A 308 -19.45 30.38 2.11
CA TYR A 308 -19.71 30.23 3.54
C TYR A 308 -21.19 30.40 3.90
N GLU A 309 -21.87 31.42 3.36
CA GLU A 309 -23.26 31.70 3.73
C GLU A 309 -24.20 30.54 3.33
N ASP A 310 -23.98 29.97 2.15
CA ASP A 310 -24.71 28.78 1.69
C ASP A 310 -24.46 27.57 2.61
N TYR A 311 -23.20 27.36 2.99
CA TYR A 311 -22.82 26.29 3.92
C TYR A 311 -23.44 26.48 5.31
N ALA A 312 -23.39 27.69 5.87
CA ALA A 312 -23.94 28.00 7.18
C ALA A 312 -25.47 27.79 7.21
N ASN A 313 -26.17 28.23 6.15
CA ASN A 313 -27.62 28.02 6.00
C ASN A 313 -27.98 26.54 5.91
N PHE A 314 -27.22 25.76 5.14
CA PHE A 314 -27.39 24.30 5.07
C PHE A 314 -27.19 23.62 6.43
N MET A 315 -26.15 23.99 7.17
CA MET A 315 -25.88 23.40 8.49
C MET A 315 -26.97 23.73 9.50
N LYS A 316 -27.52 24.96 9.47
CA LYS A 316 -28.62 25.39 10.33
C LYS A 316 -29.91 24.61 10.02
N SER A 317 -30.24 24.39 8.75
CA SER A 317 -31.45 23.64 8.35
C SER A 317 -31.35 22.13 8.65
N ALA A 318 -30.15 21.55 8.53
CA ALA A 318 -29.88 20.16 8.90
C ALA A 318 -30.03 19.91 10.41
N GLN A 319 -29.71 20.89 11.25
CA GLN A 319 -29.94 20.79 12.70
C GLN A 319 -31.42 20.83 13.05
N THR A 320 -32.23 21.67 12.39
CA THR A 320 -33.67 21.77 12.66
C THR A 320 -34.46 20.53 12.25
N SER A 321 -33.98 19.76 11.28
CA SER A 321 -34.65 18.56 10.76
C SER A 321 -34.32 17.28 11.54
N ALA A 322 -33.31 17.30 12.42
CA ALA A 322 -32.98 16.18 13.31
C ALA A 322 -33.83 16.12 14.59
N PHE A 323 -34.64 17.17 14.84
CA PHE A 323 -35.54 17.28 16.00
C PHE A 323 -37.04 17.32 15.62
N GLY A 324 -37.37 17.02 14.36
CA GLY A 324 -38.73 16.96 13.82
C GLY A 324 -39.21 15.55 13.53
#